data_AF-A0A1M7Y725-F1
#
_entry.id   AF-A0A1M7Y725-F1
#
_cell.length_a   1.000
_cell.length_b   1.000
_cell.length_c   1.000
_cell.angle_alpha   90.00
_cell.angle_beta   90.00
_cell.angle_gamma   90.00
#
_symmetry.space_group_name_H-M   'P 1'
#
loop_
_entity.id
_entity.type
_entity.pdbx_description
1 polymer ?
#
loop_
_entity_poly.entity_id
_entity_poly.type
_entity_poly.pdbx_seq_one_letter_code
_entity_poly.pdbx_strand_id
1 'polypeptide(L)'
;MGKYALEHYSPYETYKIRPLPLPKAPANPGRGQYHLVELAWKELEPDRGKYDLIHLKKELSKVHNPVLLIKQTPPSWLKEGKEECFAHLIRRMASALKKEELIGIVVSTEGDEQRVWDAYLEASVGFPLLVDPNQETLVRYFKEMGRPFGLIVNCREDNWIDCCEKFAEYGLSNAWERMPVLLHIEEEIPGPGILRESLRWHAALSNRPMDIGYDFTIRRLTYPKKIAAEGALPVRFWLVNKGSAPCYQEYDFKLCLKGEKERYEFVLNIDRSVWKQGDITHNEIVSLTTLPKGEYILSAGIFFSDGSPMQLDIQAEENGGFYRMGTVEVCQETAVDLVHVWDGFYPDGYYPLEDPKLPD
;
A
#
# COMPACT_ATOMS: atom_id res chain seq x y z
N MET A 1 -31.60 -18.95 2.06
CA MET A 1 -31.52 -17.85 3.05
C MET A 1 -32.33 -18.25 4.27
N GLY A 2 -31.81 -18.04 5.48
CA GLY A 2 -32.47 -18.43 6.73
C GLY A 2 -33.58 -17.45 7.13
N LYS A 3 -34.66 -17.95 7.74
CA LYS A 3 -35.85 -17.19 8.18
C LYS A 3 -35.55 -15.98 9.10
N TYR A 4 -34.37 -15.95 9.73
CA TYR A 4 -33.95 -14.94 10.70
C TYR A 4 -32.85 -14.02 10.19
N ALA A 5 -32.63 -13.99 8.88
CA ALA A 5 -31.63 -13.08 8.32
C ALA A 5 -32.09 -11.63 8.57
N LEU A 6 -31.22 -10.80 9.17
CA LEU A 6 -31.47 -9.37 9.46
C LEU A 6 -31.93 -8.57 8.23
N GLU A 7 -31.71 -9.13 7.05
CA GLU A 7 -32.12 -8.70 5.72
C GLU A 7 -33.64 -8.46 5.58
N HIS A 8 -34.45 -9.26 6.28
CA HIS A 8 -35.91 -9.08 6.30
C HIS A 8 -36.35 -7.83 7.07
N TYR A 9 -35.43 -7.19 7.79
CA TYR A 9 -35.68 -6.01 8.62
C TYR A 9 -35.01 -4.75 8.04
N SER A 10 -34.49 -4.82 6.81
CA SER A 10 -34.00 -3.63 6.10
C SER A 10 -35.15 -2.72 5.72
N PRO A 11 -35.14 -1.43 6.10
CA PRO A 11 -36.20 -0.50 5.70
C PRO A 11 -36.19 -0.19 4.20
N TYR A 12 -35.15 -0.60 3.47
CA TYR A 12 -34.96 -0.39 2.03
C TYR A 12 -34.43 -1.64 1.34
N GLU A 13 -34.75 -1.78 0.06
CA GLU A 13 -34.22 -2.87 -0.76
C GLU A 13 -32.73 -2.64 -1.07
N THR A 14 -31.94 -3.69 -0.91
CA THR A 14 -30.49 -3.65 -1.17
C THR A 14 -30.06 -4.71 -2.19
N TYR A 15 -29.00 -4.40 -2.92
CA TYR A 15 -28.19 -5.39 -3.61
C TYR A 15 -27.04 -5.83 -2.71
N LYS A 16 -26.62 -7.10 -2.87
CA LYS A 16 -25.47 -7.70 -2.20
C LYS A 16 -24.61 -8.39 -3.24
N ILE A 17 -23.44 -7.83 -3.46
CA ILE A 17 -22.49 -8.30 -4.47
C ILE A 17 -21.36 -9.01 -3.74
N ARG A 18 -21.01 -10.20 -4.22
CA ARG A 18 -19.92 -11.03 -3.68
C ARG A 18 -19.08 -11.53 -4.85
N PRO A 19 -18.16 -10.71 -5.38
CA PRO A 19 -17.27 -11.14 -6.44
C PRO A 19 -16.44 -12.35 -6.01
N LEU A 20 -16.17 -13.25 -6.95
CA LEU A 20 -15.25 -14.36 -6.72
C LEU A 20 -13.81 -13.84 -6.83
N PRO A 21 -12.85 -14.38 -6.06
CA PRO A 21 -11.45 -13.99 -6.22
C PRO A 21 -10.84 -14.54 -7.52
N LEU A 22 -9.76 -13.93 -7.99
CA LEU A 22 -8.95 -14.47 -9.07
C LEU A 22 -8.20 -15.72 -8.60
N PRO A 23 -7.84 -16.64 -9.51
CA PRO A 23 -7.05 -17.82 -9.17
C PRO A 23 -5.59 -17.48 -8.82
N LYS A 24 -5.08 -16.35 -9.32
CA LYS A 24 -3.77 -15.80 -8.98
C LYS A 24 -3.94 -14.31 -8.70
N ALA A 25 -3.25 -13.86 -7.69
CA ALA A 25 -3.27 -12.48 -7.29
C ALA A 25 -2.68 -11.56 -8.40
N PRO A 26 -3.26 -10.37 -8.62
CA PRO A 26 -2.90 -9.49 -9.72
C PRO A 26 -1.52 -8.84 -9.54
N ALA A 27 -0.86 -8.55 -10.66
CA ALA A 27 0.40 -7.82 -10.63
C ALA A 27 0.13 -6.32 -10.45
N ASN A 28 0.63 -5.74 -9.35
CA ASN A 28 0.54 -4.31 -9.07
C ASN A 28 1.92 -3.75 -8.68
N PRO A 29 2.19 -2.45 -8.86
CA PRO A 29 3.37 -1.80 -8.30
C PRO A 29 3.44 -1.94 -6.77
N GLY A 30 4.64 -2.15 -6.21
CA GLY A 30 4.84 -2.27 -4.77
C GLY A 30 4.46 -3.61 -4.14
N ARG A 31 4.25 -4.67 -4.94
CA ARG A 31 4.15 -6.06 -4.44
C ARG A 31 5.09 -6.99 -5.20
N GLY A 32 5.41 -8.12 -4.60
CA GLY A 32 6.20 -9.18 -5.22
C GLY A 32 7.68 -8.82 -5.36
N GLN A 33 8.20 -8.84 -6.58
CA GLN A 33 9.64 -8.67 -6.81
C GLN A 33 10.05 -7.19 -6.90
N TYR A 34 11.14 -6.81 -6.25
CA TYR A 34 11.83 -5.53 -6.44
C TYR A 34 13.15 -5.71 -7.18
N HIS A 35 13.65 -4.62 -7.78
CA HIS A 35 14.95 -4.60 -8.45
C HIS A 35 15.87 -3.57 -7.80
N LEU A 36 17.05 -4.04 -7.38
CA LEU A 36 18.08 -3.17 -6.82
C LEU A 36 18.80 -2.44 -7.96
N VAL A 37 18.76 -1.11 -7.95
CA VAL A 37 19.52 -0.24 -8.84
C VAL A 37 20.73 0.26 -8.05
N GLU A 38 21.88 -0.32 -8.35
CA GLU A 38 23.14 0.06 -7.70
C GLU A 38 23.90 1.05 -8.57
N LEU A 39 24.20 2.22 -8.02
CA LEU A 39 24.98 3.26 -8.70
C LEU A 39 26.16 3.69 -7.85
N ALA A 40 27.30 3.91 -8.50
CA ALA A 40 28.52 4.31 -7.82
C ALA A 40 28.55 5.84 -7.67
N TRP A 41 29.02 6.38 -6.53
CA TRP A 41 29.14 7.85 -6.37
C TRP A 41 29.96 8.46 -7.52
N LYS A 42 31.11 7.87 -7.88
CA LYS A 42 31.91 8.33 -9.03
C LYS A 42 31.18 8.40 -10.38
N GLU A 43 30.10 7.63 -10.57
CA GLU A 43 29.28 7.65 -11.80
C GLU A 43 28.27 8.80 -11.76
N LEU A 44 27.75 9.08 -10.56
CA LEU A 44 26.76 10.13 -10.32
C LEU A 44 27.39 11.52 -10.20
N GLU A 45 28.66 11.61 -9.82
CA GLU A 45 29.41 12.86 -9.73
C GLU A 45 30.85 12.70 -10.28
N PRO A 46 30.99 12.51 -11.61
CA PRO A 46 32.30 12.25 -12.24
C PRO A 46 33.26 13.45 -12.11
N ASP A 47 32.73 14.67 -12.08
CA ASP A 47 33.46 15.91 -11.77
C ASP A 47 32.76 16.62 -10.60
N ARG A 48 33.54 17.32 -9.76
CA ARG A 48 33.01 18.05 -8.60
C ARG A 48 31.86 18.97 -8.99
N GLY A 49 30.68 18.76 -8.39
CA GLY A 49 29.47 19.54 -8.62
C GLY A 49 28.72 19.24 -9.92
N LYS A 50 29.22 18.33 -10.78
CA LYS A 50 28.50 17.87 -11.96
C LYS A 50 27.79 16.56 -11.66
N TYR A 51 26.50 16.67 -11.33
CA TYR A 51 25.67 15.52 -10.98
C TYR A 51 24.95 14.96 -12.21
N ASP A 52 25.16 13.68 -12.53
CA ASP A 52 24.44 12.98 -13.60
C ASP A 52 23.09 12.42 -13.13
N LEU A 53 22.17 13.34 -12.85
CA LEU A 53 20.82 13.02 -12.39
C LEU A 53 19.93 12.46 -13.53
N ILE A 54 20.34 12.66 -14.79
CA ILE A 54 19.63 12.12 -15.95
C ILE A 54 19.91 10.62 -16.03
N HIS A 55 21.17 10.20 -15.85
CA HIS A 55 21.52 8.79 -15.78
C HIS A 55 20.78 8.08 -14.64
N LEU A 56 20.76 8.67 -13.43
CA LEU A 56 20.00 8.14 -12.29
C LEU A 56 18.55 7.82 -12.64
N LYS A 57 17.81 8.80 -13.18
CA LYS A 57 16.39 8.61 -13.56
C LYS A 57 16.22 7.58 -14.66
N LYS A 58 17.14 7.55 -15.62
CA LYS A 58 17.14 6.58 -16.72
C LYS A 58 17.36 5.15 -16.22
N GLU A 59 18.19 4.93 -15.20
CA GLU A 59 18.38 3.58 -14.65
C GLU A 59 17.17 3.13 -13.83
N LEU A 60 16.58 4.03 -13.04
CA LEU A 60 15.37 3.73 -12.25
C LEU A 60 14.17 3.36 -13.15
N SER A 61 13.96 4.06 -14.26
CA SER A 61 12.81 3.80 -15.16
C SER A 61 12.90 2.51 -15.96
N LYS A 62 14.06 1.83 -15.98
CA LYS A 62 14.22 0.54 -16.68
C LYS A 62 13.66 -0.65 -15.94
N VAL A 63 13.44 -0.51 -14.62
CA VAL A 63 13.10 -1.64 -13.76
C VAL A 63 11.76 -1.42 -13.07
N HIS A 64 11.05 -2.52 -12.82
CA HIS A 64 9.83 -2.48 -12.02
C HIS A 64 10.19 -2.55 -10.52
N ASN A 65 9.46 -1.82 -9.68
CA ASN A 65 9.71 -1.73 -8.24
C ASN A 65 11.18 -1.39 -7.93
N PRO A 66 11.70 -0.23 -8.38
CA PRO A 66 13.10 0.14 -8.15
C PRO A 66 13.38 0.39 -6.67
N VAL A 67 14.51 -0.14 -6.20
CA VAL A 67 15.13 0.18 -4.92
C VAL A 67 16.52 0.72 -5.20
N LEU A 68 16.83 1.92 -4.72
CA LEU A 68 18.10 2.58 -5.02
C LEU A 68 19.14 2.29 -3.93
N LEU A 69 20.35 1.90 -4.34
CA LEU A 69 21.54 1.87 -3.49
C LEU A 69 22.65 2.69 -4.15
N ILE A 70 23.21 3.64 -3.40
CA ILE A 70 24.35 4.45 -3.86
C ILE A 70 25.59 3.96 -3.16
N LYS A 71 26.49 3.31 -3.88
CA LYS A 71 27.77 2.85 -3.32
C LYS A 71 28.69 4.04 -3.07
N GLN A 72 29.27 4.08 -1.88
CA GLN A 72 30.22 5.11 -1.43
C GLN A 72 31.61 5.04 -2.11
N THR A 73 31.66 4.71 -3.40
CA THR A 73 32.89 4.66 -4.20
C THR A 73 33.29 6.08 -4.65
N PRO A 74 34.32 6.70 -4.03
CA PRO A 74 34.60 8.11 -4.25
C PRO A 74 35.13 8.38 -5.68
N PRO A 75 34.80 9.54 -6.27
CA PRO A 75 35.38 9.96 -7.54
C PRO A 75 36.85 10.37 -7.40
N SER A 76 37.60 10.36 -8.50
CA SER A 76 39.05 10.65 -8.50
C SER A 76 39.41 12.08 -8.12
N TRP A 77 38.46 13.03 -8.20
CA TRP A 77 38.69 14.42 -7.80
C TRP A 77 38.64 14.63 -6.29
N LEU A 78 38.07 13.68 -5.53
CA LEU A 78 37.91 13.79 -4.09
C LEU A 78 39.22 13.44 -3.39
N LYS A 79 39.75 14.39 -2.60
CA LYS A 79 40.99 14.22 -1.83
C LYS A 79 40.74 14.10 -0.34
N GLU A 80 39.84 14.92 0.20
CA GLU A 80 39.45 14.99 1.61
C GLU A 80 37.95 15.32 1.71
N GLY A 81 37.35 15.14 2.90
CA GLY A 81 35.95 15.51 3.14
C GLY A 81 34.93 14.54 2.53
N LYS A 82 35.24 13.23 2.53
CA LYS A 82 34.39 12.18 1.96
C LYS A 82 32.95 12.23 2.49
N GLU A 83 32.80 12.23 3.80
CA GLU A 83 31.49 12.22 4.46
C GLU A 83 30.63 13.44 4.07
N GLU A 84 31.21 14.65 4.09
CA GLU A 84 30.49 15.88 3.75
C GLU A 84 30.09 15.92 2.27
N CYS A 85 31.00 15.54 1.37
CA CYS A 85 30.71 15.54 -0.05
C CYS A 85 29.67 14.47 -0.42
N PHE A 86 29.71 13.30 0.21
CA PHE A 86 28.69 12.27 0.02
C PHE A 86 27.33 12.71 0.56
N ALA A 87 27.29 13.32 1.75
CA ALA A 87 26.08 13.90 2.31
C ALA A 87 25.46 14.96 1.37
N HIS A 88 26.28 15.75 0.67
CA HIS A 88 25.79 16.68 -0.36
C HIS A 88 25.20 15.97 -1.59
N LEU A 89 25.83 14.90 -2.07
CA LEU A 89 25.28 14.06 -3.14
C LEU A 89 23.89 13.52 -2.76
N ILE A 90 23.74 12.93 -1.57
CA ILE A 90 22.46 12.37 -1.11
C ILE A 90 21.35 13.43 -1.15
N ARG A 91 21.59 14.62 -0.58
CA ARG A 91 20.63 15.73 -0.61
C ARG A 91 20.27 16.15 -2.04
N ARG A 92 21.27 16.20 -2.93
CA ARG A 92 21.06 16.59 -4.33
C ARG A 92 20.21 15.57 -5.09
N MET A 93 20.47 14.29 -4.89
CA MET A 93 19.71 13.20 -5.49
C MET A 93 18.28 13.17 -4.97
N ALA A 94 18.08 13.29 -3.66
CA ALA A 94 16.76 13.33 -3.06
C ALA A 94 15.86 14.42 -3.66
N SER A 95 16.43 15.62 -3.89
CA SER A 95 15.73 16.70 -4.57
C SER A 95 15.31 16.34 -6.00
N ALA A 96 16.07 15.50 -6.70
CA ALA A 96 15.81 15.10 -8.08
C ALA A 96 14.75 13.98 -8.18
N LEU A 97 14.64 13.17 -7.12
CA LEU A 97 13.78 11.97 -7.06
C LEU A 97 12.37 12.23 -6.53
N LYS A 98 12.02 13.45 -6.11
CA LYS A 98 10.70 13.79 -5.52
C LYS A 98 9.46 13.41 -6.34
N LYS A 99 9.60 13.13 -7.63
CA LYS A 99 8.51 12.78 -8.55
C LYS A 99 8.68 11.41 -9.19
N GLU A 100 9.72 10.68 -8.81
CA GLU A 100 9.99 9.36 -9.36
C GLU A 100 9.29 8.31 -8.50
N GLU A 101 8.78 7.27 -9.15
CA GLU A 101 8.26 6.09 -8.46
C GLU A 101 9.43 5.26 -7.94
N LEU A 102 9.54 5.17 -6.62
CA LEU A 102 10.62 4.48 -5.94
C LEU A 102 10.07 3.73 -4.72
N ILE A 103 10.46 2.46 -4.57
CA ILE A 103 10.07 1.66 -3.40
C ILE A 103 10.80 2.13 -2.14
N GLY A 104 12.07 2.49 -2.29
CA GLY A 104 12.87 3.07 -1.22
C GLY A 104 14.34 3.25 -1.60
N ILE A 105 15.09 3.87 -0.69
CA ILE A 105 16.55 4.03 -0.79
C ILE A 105 17.21 3.26 0.34
N VAL A 106 18.14 2.36 -0.01
CA VAL A 106 19.00 1.69 0.96
C VAL A 106 20.03 2.69 1.49
N VAL A 107 20.12 2.81 2.81
CA VAL A 107 21.11 3.67 3.46
C VAL A 107 22.49 3.03 3.31
N SER A 108 23.37 3.66 2.52
CA SER A 108 24.75 3.19 2.36
C SER A 108 25.64 3.78 3.45
N THR A 109 26.38 2.91 4.14
CA THR A 109 27.27 3.30 5.23
C THR A 109 28.57 2.48 5.18
N GLU A 110 29.71 3.13 5.44
CA GLU A 110 31.02 2.45 5.61
C GLU A 110 31.52 2.51 7.07
N GLY A 111 30.73 3.09 7.99
CA GLY A 111 31.11 3.32 9.39
C GLY A 111 30.09 4.18 10.14
N ASP A 112 30.46 4.72 11.29
CA ASP A 112 29.62 5.65 12.05
C ASP A 112 29.72 7.06 11.43
N GLU A 113 28.88 7.32 10.42
CA GLU A 113 28.89 8.53 9.60
C GLU A 113 27.59 9.33 9.81
N GLN A 114 27.42 9.90 11.01
CA GLN A 114 26.21 10.61 11.40
C GLN A 114 25.79 11.70 10.40
N ARG A 115 26.76 12.39 9.77
CA ARG A 115 26.44 13.46 8.80
C ARG A 115 25.82 12.91 7.51
N VAL A 116 26.18 11.69 7.12
CA VAL A 116 25.55 10.97 6.00
C VAL A 116 24.15 10.51 6.41
N TRP A 117 23.98 10.00 7.62
CA TRP A 117 22.68 9.58 8.13
C TRP A 117 21.69 10.74 8.21
N ASP A 118 22.13 11.90 8.70
CA ASP A 118 21.36 13.16 8.68
C ASP A 118 20.91 13.52 7.26
N ALA A 119 21.82 13.41 6.28
CA ALA A 119 21.49 13.70 4.88
C ALA A 119 20.43 12.76 4.31
N TYR A 120 20.45 11.47 4.69
CA TYR A 120 19.38 10.52 4.34
C TYR A 120 18.07 10.89 5.02
N LEU A 121 18.08 11.20 6.33
CA LEU A 121 16.87 11.59 7.06
C LEU A 121 16.23 12.86 6.48
N GLU A 122 17.02 13.86 6.11
CA GLU A 122 16.56 15.06 5.40
C GLU A 122 15.99 14.73 4.02
N ALA A 123 16.57 13.74 3.33
CA ALA A 123 16.15 13.28 2.02
C ALA A 123 14.82 12.51 2.03
N SER A 124 14.47 11.85 3.15
CA SER A 124 13.33 10.91 3.28
C SER A 124 11.92 11.46 3.04
N VAL A 125 11.76 12.77 2.81
CA VAL A 125 10.45 13.46 2.73
C VAL A 125 9.57 13.00 1.53
N GLY A 126 10.00 12.03 0.73
CA GLY A 126 9.19 11.48 -0.36
C GLY A 126 9.41 10.00 -0.67
N PHE A 127 10.21 9.27 0.12
CA PHE A 127 10.46 7.84 -0.12
C PHE A 127 10.91 7.13 1.17
N PRO A 128 10.59 5.84 1.33
CA PRO A 128 11.10 5.04 2.44
C PRO A 128 12.63 4.95 2.42
N LEU A 129 13.25 5.17 3.58
CA LEU A 129 14.64 4.76 3.81
C LEU A 129 14.65 3.32 4.29
N LEU A 130 15.52 2.49 3.70
CA LEU A 130 15.65 1.08 4.01
C LEU A 130 16.96 0.86 4.78
N VAL A 131 16.83 0.28 5.97
CA VAL A 131 17.95 -0.01 6.88
C VAL A 131 18.11 -1.52 7.00
N ASP A 132 19.35 -1.99 6.93
CA ASP A 132 19.69 -3.39 7.22
C ASP A 132 19.71 -3.59 8.76
N PRO A 133 18.93 -4.53 9.31
CA PRO A 133 18.96 -4.85 10.75
C PRO A 133 20.34 -5.23 11.29
N ASN A 134 21.27 -5.68 10.44
CA ASN A 134 22.65 -5.99 10.84
C ASN A 134 23.50 -4.74 11.13
N GLN A 135 23.05 -3.55 10.73
CA GLN A 135 23.74 -2.29 10.98
C GLN A 135 23.27 -1.68 12.31
N GLU A 136 23.76 -2.24 13.42
CA GLU A 136 23.24 -1.95 14.77
C GLU A 136 23.31 -0.46 15.15
N THR A 137 24.41 0.21 14.83
CA THR A 137 24.62 1.65 15.12
C THR A 137 23.61 2.50 14.36
N LEU A 138 23.38 2.19 13.08
CA LEU A 138 22.42 2.89 12.22
C LEU A 138 20.98 2.68 12.72
N VAL A 139 20.61 1.44 13.05
CA VAL A 139 19.27 1.11 13.57
C VAL A 139 18.98 1.90 14.85
N ARG A 140 19.94 1.94 15.78
CA ARG A 140 19.79 2.70 17.04
C ARG A 140 19.64 4.20 16.78
N TYR A 141 20.51 4.76 15.93
CA TYR A 141 20.46 6.17 15.57
C TYR A 141 19.10 6.57 14.96
N PHE A 142 18.59 5.81 13.99
CA PHE A 142 17.29 6.10 13.36
C PHE A 142 16.13 6.01 14.36
N LYS A 143 16.18 5.05 15.29
CA LYS A 143 15.19 4.95 16.38
C LYS A 143 15.23 6.14 17.33
N GLU A 144 16.43 6.60 17.72
CA GLU A 144 16.61 7.77 18.57
C GLU A 144 16.07 9.06 17.92
N MET A 145 16.21 9.17 16.60
CA MET A 145 15.64 10.29 15.83
C MET A 145 14.12 10.24 15.68
N GLY A 146 13.47 9.14 16.10
CA GLY A 146 12.02 9.01 16.15
C GLY A 146 11.31 9.02 14.79
N ARG A 147 12.05 8.85 13.68
CA ARG A 147 11.47 8.78 12.33
C ARG A 147 11.24 7.33 11.92
N PRO A 148 10.09 7.01 11.29
CA PRO A 148 9.87 5.67 10.76
C PRO A 148 10.83 5.39 9.60
N PHE A 149 11.33 4.16 9.52
CA PHE A 149 12.15 3.66 8.43
C PHE A 149 11.73 2.23 8.07
N GLY A 150 11.95 1.85 6.81
CA GLY A 150 11.73 0.50 6.31
C GLY A 150 12.97 -0.37 6.50
N LEU A 151 12.80 -1.66 6.23
CA LEU A 151 13.86 -2.65 6.43
C LEU A 151 14.26 -3.27 5.10
N ILE A 152 15.54 -3.56 4.94
CA ILE A 152 16.03 -4.48 3.90
C ILE A 152 16.79 -5.60 4.59
N VAL A 153 16.16 -6.77 4.66
CA VAL A 153 16.64 -7.91 5.45
C VAL A 153 17.46 -8.82 4.54
N ASN A 154 18.77 -8.83 4.73
CA ASN A 154 19.67 -9.80 4.09
C ASN A 154 19.46 -11.18 4.74
N CYS A 155 18.83 -12.10 4.01
CA CYS A 155 18.39 -13.39 4.54
C CYS A 155 18.84 -14.56 3.66
N ARG A 156 19.06 -15.67 4.35
CA ARG A 156 19.49 -16.98 3.86
C ARG A 156 18.78 -18.04 4.69
N GLU A 157 18.67 -19.24 4.14
CA GLU A 157 18.02 -20.35 4.84
C GLU A 157 18.84 -20.79 6.08
N ASP A 158 20.12 -20.46 6.14
CA ASP A 158 20.97 -20.74 7.29
C ASP A 158 20.94 -19.65 8.39
N ASN A 159 20.45 -18.44 8.09
CA ASN A 159 20.51 -17.29 9.00
C ASN A 159 19.15 -16.72 9.41
N TRP A 160 18.03 -17.30 8.98
CA TRP A 160 16.70 -16.75 9.28
C TRP A 160 16.43 -16.60 10.78
N ILE A 161 17.04 -17.45 11.62
CA ILE A 161 16.96 -17.35 13.09
C ILE A 161 17.65 -16.08 13.58
N ASP A 162 18.87 -15.80 13.10
CA ASP A 162 19.62 -14.60 13.45
C ASP A 162 18.82 -13.34 13.05
N CYS A 163 18.16 -13.37 11.89
CA CYS A 163 17.24 -12.31 11.48
C CYS A 163 16.08 -12.13 12.48
N CYS A 164 15.46 -13.22 12.95
CA CYS A 164 14.42 -13.14 13.99
C CYS A 164 14.94 -12.53 15.29
N GLU A 165 16.16 -12.91 15.71
CA GLU A 165 16.80 -12.36 16.90
C GLU A 165 17.01 -10.84 16.77
N LYS A 166 17.49 -10.37 15.62
CA LYS A 166 17.66 -8.93 15.34
C LYS A 166 16.33 -8.17 15.36
N PHE A 167 15.26 -8.76 14.83
CA PHE A 167 13.92 -8.18 14.92
C PHE A 167 13.46 -8.02 16.37
N ALA A 168 13.72 -9.03 17.21
CA ALA A 168 13.36 -8.99 18.63
C ALA A 168 14.24 -8.01 19.42
N GLU A 169 15.55 -8.06 19.24
CA GLU A 169 16.55 -7.21 19.92
C GLU A 169 16.24 -5.72 19.71
N TYR A 170 15.91 -5.35 18.46
CA TYR A 170 15.64 -3.96 18.10
C TYR A 170 14.15 -3.61 18.08
N GLY A 171 13.25 -4.51 18.47
CA GLY A 171 11.81 -4.24 18.51
C GLY A 171 11.23 -3.85 17.15
N LEU A 172 11.64 -4.54 16.08
CA LEU A 172 11.28 -4.26 14.69
C LEU A 172 10.02 -4.99 14.22
N SER A 173 9.42 -5.85 15.07
CA SER A 173 8.28 -6.70 14.71
C SER A 173 7.06 -5.94 14.17
N ASN A 174 6.91 -4.65 14.49
CA ASN A 174 5.81 -3.80 14.03
C ASN A 174 6.25 -2.73 13.02
N ALA A 175 7.51 -2.77 12.53
CA ALA A 175 8.02 -1.80 11.57
C ALA A 175 7.18 -1.77 10.28
N TRP A 176 6.72 -2.96 9.86
CA TRP A 176 5.86 -3.18 8.70
C TRP A 176 4.56 -2.38 8.74
N GLU A 177 4.07 -1.97 9.92
CA GLU A 177 2.81 -1.22 10.01
C GLU A 177 2.92 0.18 9.39
N ARG A 178 4.13 0.72 9.30
CA ARG A 178 4.38 2.10 8.85
C ARG A 178 5.27 2.16 7.62
N MET A 179 6.20 1.23 7.48
CA MET A 179 7.22 1.24 6.44
C MET A 179 7.44 -0.16 5.87
N PRO A 180 7.86 -0.28 4.60
CA PRO A 180 7.98 -1.57 3.95
C PRO A 180 9.15 -2.39 4.53
N VAL A 181 8.94 -3.71 4.60
CA VAL A 181 9.98 -4.71 4.89
C VAL A 181 10.30 -5.43 3.59
N LEU A 182 11.56 -5.32 3.14
CA LEU A 182 12.07 -5.95 1.94
C LEU A 182 12.98 -7.12 2.29
N LEU A 183 12.93 -8.18 1.50
CA LEU A 183 13.82 -9.34 1.65
C LEU A 183 14.86 -9.35 0.55
N HIS A 184 16.12 -9.33 0.95
CA HIS A 184 17.24 -9.59 0.06
C HIS A 184 17.73 -11.02 0.29
N ILE A 185 17.25 -11.93 -0.55
CA ILE A 185 17.49 -13.37 -0.48
C ILE A 185 18.67 -13.72 -1.38
N GLU A 186 19.72 -14.32 -0.82
CA GLU A 186 20.90 -14.71 -1.59
C GLU A 186 20.60 -15.89 -2.52
N GLU A 187 19.89 -16.91 -2.03
CA GLU A 187 19.53 -18.09 -2.79
C GLU A 187 18.61 -17.77 -3.97
N GLU A 188 18.69 -18.57 -5.04
CA GLU A 188 17.78 -18.40 -6.19
C GLU A 188 16.34 -18.78 -5.85
N ILE A 189 16.17 -19.78 -4.99
CA ILE A 189 14.88 -20.30 -4.54
C ILE A 189 14.83 -20.18 -3.02
N PRO A 190 13.88 -19.40 -2.45
CA PRO A 190 13.75 -19.24 -1.02
C PRO A 190 13.47 -20.58 -0.32
N GLY A 191 14.21 -20.86 0.75
CA GLY A 191 13.97 -22.02 1.59
C GLY A 191 12.72 -21.90 2.48
N PRO A 192 12.29 -22.99 3.13
CA PRO A 192 11.06 -23.03 3.92
C PRO A 192 11.09 -22.10 5.14
N GLY A 193 12.24 -21.88 5.76
CA GLY A 193 12.42 -20.92 6.85
C GLY A 193 12.12 -19.49 6.37
N ILE A 194 12.76 -19.08 5.27
CA ILE A 194 12.53 -17.76 4.68
C ILE A 194 11.06 -17.57 4.27
N LEU A 195 10.45 -18.55 3.61
CA LEU A 195 9.04 -18.47 3.19
C LEU A 195 8.11 -18.25 4.40
N ARG A 196 8.34 -18.97 5.50
CA ARG A 196 7.53 -18.82 6.71
C ARG A 196 7.73 -17.46 7.37
N GLU A 197 8.98 -17.04 7.55
CA GLU A 197 9.28 -15.78 8.24
C GLU A 197 8.93 -14.56 7.38
N SER A 198 8.96 -14.66 6.05
CA SER A 198 8.49 -13.59 5.16
C SER A 198 7.04 -13.17 5.44
N LEU A 199 6.18 -14.13 5.82
CA LEU A 199 4.79 -13.84 6.16
C LEU A 199 4.67 -13.21 7.55
N ARG A 200 5.50 -13.64 8.50
CA ARG A 200 5.51 -13.14 9.89
C ARG A 200 6.13 -11.75 10.03
N TRP A 201 7.14 -11.46 9.23
CA TRP A 201 7.74 -10.13 9.13
C TRP A 201 6.91 -9.17 8.27
N HIS A 202 5.79 -9.65 7.70
CA HIS A 202 4.96 -8.89 6.78
C HIS A 202 5.77 -8.30 5.63
N ALA A 203 6.60 -9.13 5.01
CA ALA A 203 7.44 -8.73 3.90
C ALA A 203 6.57 -8.22 2.75
N ALA A 204 6.93 -7.05 2.24
CA ALA A 204 6.22 -6.36 1.19
C ALA A 204 6.75 -6.74 -0.20
N LEU A 205 8.08 -6.82 -0.33
CA LEU A 205 8.75 -7.21 -1.57
C LEU A 205 10.00 -8.06 -1.30
N SER A 206 10.46 -8.78 -2.31
CA SER A 206 11.71 -9.54 -2.30
C SER A 206 12.52 -9.33 -3.58
N ASN A 207 13.84 -9.48 -3.54
CA ASN A 207 14.67 -9.46 -4.74
C ASN A 207 14.45 -10.71 -5.62
N ARG A 208 13.85 -11.78 -5.06
CA ARG A 208 13.43 -13.00 -5.76
C ARG A 208 11.92 -12.98 -6.05
N PRO A 209 11.44 -13.71 -7.07
CA PRO A 209 10.00 -13.84 -7.32
C PRO A 209 9.29 -14.57 -6.16
N MET A 210 8.41 -13.86 -5.44
CA MET A 210 7.57 -14.40 -4.37
C MET A 210 6.18 -13.79 -4.44
N ASP A 211 5.16 -14.52 -3.99
CA ASP A 211 3.79 -14.00 -3.87
C ASP A 211 3.58 -13.35 -2.50
N ILE A 212 4.15 -12.16 -2.35
CA ILE A 212 4.13 -11.33 -1.14
C ILE A 212 3.78 -9.87 -1.50
N GLY A 213 3.48 -9.06 -0.49
CA GLY A 213 2.97 -7.70 -0.63
C GLY A 213 1.48 -7.63 -0.34
N TYR A 214 0.80 -6.59 -0.82
CA TYR A 214 -0.64 -6.42 -0.63
C TYR A 214 -1.43 -7.13 -1.73
N ASP A 215 -2.68 -7.51 -1.41
CA ASP A 215 -3.61 -8.14 -2.32
C ASP A 215 -5.06 -7.86 -1.92
N PHE A 216 -5.62 -6.76 -2.43
CA PHE A 216 -6.98 -6.32 -2.07
C PHE A 216 -8.05 -7.04 -2.89
N THR A 217 -9.06 -7.56 -2.20
CA THR A 217 -10.28 -8.09 -2.81
C THR A 217 -11.52 -7.51 -2.14
N ILE A 218 -12.60 -7.36 -2.91
CA ILE A 218 -13.92 -7.02 -2.38
C ILE A 218 -14.64 -8.33 -2.09
N ARG A 219 -14.83 -8.68 -0.81
CA ARG A 219 -15.60 -9.86 -0.40
C ARG A 219 -17.10 -9.61 -0.48
N ARG A 220 -17.53 -8.41 -0.13
CA ARG A 220 -18.94 -8.03 -0.14
C ARG A 220 -19.09 -6.53 -0.35
N LEU A 221 -20.04 -6.16 -1.21
CA LEU A 221 -20.57 -4.80 -1.32
C LEU A 221 -22.08 -4.85 -1.12
N THR A 222 -22.61 -4.00 -0.25
CA THR A 222 -24.05 -3.79 -0.06
C THR A 222 -24.42 -2.34 -0.33
N TYR A 223 -25.47 -2.11 -1.11
CA TYR A 223 -25.94 -0.78 -1.48
C TYR A 223 -27.44 -0.81 -1.82
N PRO A 224 -28.19 0.31 -1.72
CA PRO A 224 -29.61 0.36 -2.03
C PRO A 224 -29.90 0.16 -3.51
N LYS A 225 -31.05 -0.44 -3.84
CA LYS A 225 -31.46 -0.61 -5.24
C LYS A 225 -31.94 0.70 -5.89
N LYS A 226 -32.48 1.61 -5.09
CA LYS A 226 -33.03 2.90 -5.54
C LYS A 226 -32.45 4.04 -4.70
N ILE A 227 -32.10 5.14 -5.37
CA ILE A 227 -31.57 6.38 -4.76
C ILE A 227 -32.28 7.60 -5.34
N ALA A 228 -32.30 8.71 -4.60
CA ALA A 228 -32.89 9.96 -5.07
C ALA A 228 -31.87 10.77 -5.89
N ALA A 229 -32.35 11.52 -6.87
CA ALA A 229 -31.54 12.33 -7.80
C ALA A 229 -30.64 13.37 -7.12
N GLU A 230 -30.92 13.78 -5.88
CA GLU A 230 -30.11 14.70 -5.06
C GLU A 230 -29.97 14.16 -3.63
N GLY A 231 -29.92 12.83 -3.51
CA GLY A 231 -29.92 12.14 -2.23
C GLY A 231 -28.55 11.62 -1.82
N ALA A 232 -28.57 10.42 -1.25
CA ALA A 232 -27.40 9.73 -0.76
C ALA A 232 -27.33 8.31 -1.30
N LEU A 233 -26.11 7.83 -1.53
CA LEU A 233 -25.78 6.45 -1.83
C LEU A 233 -25.00 5.85 -0.63
N PRO A 234 -25.70 5.24 0.33
CA PRO A 234 -25.05 4.47 1.38
C PRO A 234 -24.47 3.18 0.82
N VAL A 235 -23.16 3.01 0.97
CA VAL A 235 -22.41 1.81 0.59
C VAL A 235 -21.77 1.16 1.80
N ARG A 236 -21.67 -0.16 1.76
CA ARG A 236 -20.97 -0.96 2.75
C ARG A 236 -20.07 -1.95 2.07
N PHE A 237 -18.78 -1.78 2.27
CA PHE A 237 -17.75 -2.69 1.79
C PHE A 237 -17.24 -3.56 2.93
N TRP A 238 -17.09 -4.84 2.60
CA TRP A 238 -16.18 -5.74 3.28
C TRP A 238 -15.11 -6.12 2.27
N LEU A 239 -13.92 -5.55 2.45
CA LEU A 239 -12.71 -5.90 1.72
C LEU A 239 -11.85 -6.83 2.55
N VAL A 240 -10.89 -7.51 1.93
CA VAL A 240 -9.79 -8.15 2.65
C VAL A 240 -8.51 -7.86 1.89
N ASN A 241 -7.43 -7.55 2.61
CA ASN A 241 -6.09 -7.65 2.08
C ASN A 241 -5.55 -9.05 2.40
N LYS A 242 -5.47 -9.93 1.39
CA LYS A 242 -4.99 -11.32 1.54
C LYS A 242 -3.47 -11.43 1.55
N GLY A 243 -2.79 -10.36 1.16
CA GLY A 243 -1.35 -10.33 1.02
C GLY A 243 -0.62 -10.40 2.36
N SER A 244 0.71 -10.48 2.33
CA SER A 244 1.57 -10.48 3.52
C SER A 244 1.74 -9.10 4.16
N ALA A 245 1.50 -8.01 3.40
CA ALA A 245 1.78 -6.65 3.84
C ALA A 245 0.69 -5.64 3.42
N PRO A 246 0.62 -4.44 4.05
CA PRO A 246 -0.14 -3.31 3.56
C PRO A 246 0.36 -2.78 2.20
N CYS A 247 -0.47 -1.97 1.54
CA CYS A 247 0.00 -1.12 0.44
C CYS A 247 0.61 0.16 1.02
N TYR A 248 1.89 0.40 0.77
CA TYR A 248 2.62 1.58 1.27
C TYR A 248 2.56 2.77 0.31
N GLN A 249 2.01 2.58 -0.89
CA GLN A 249 1.81 3.67 -1.84
C GLN A 249 0.54 4.43 -1.50
N GLU A 250 0.49 5.70 -1.88
CA GLU A 250 -0.72 6.49 -1.77
C GLU A 250 -1.73 6.05 -2.83
N TYR A 251 -2.96 5.75 -2.39
CA TYR A 251 -4.08 5.41 -3.26
C TYR A 251 -5.40 6.01 -2.76
N ASP A 252 -6.37 6.08 -3.65
CA ASP A 252 -7.75 6.48 -3.41
C ASP A 252 -8.69 5.33 -3.77
N PHE A 253 -9.76 5.16 -2.99
CA PHE A 253 -10.85 4.26 -3.34
C PHE A 253 -12.01 5.05 -3.95
N LYS A 254 -12.49 4.65 -5.13
CA LYS A 254 -13.49 5.41 -5.89
C LYS A 254 -14.70 4.56 -6.25
N LEU A 255 -15.87 5.21 -6.24
CA LEU A 255 -17.09 4.72 -6.87
C LEU A 255 -17.34 5.43 -8.19
N CYS A 256 -17.96 4.74 -9.12
CA CYS A 256 -18.41 5.30 -10.38
C CYS A 256 -19.88 4.91 -10.63
N LEU A 257 -20.71 5.91 -10.93
CA LEU A 257 -22.05 5.73 -11.49
C LEU A 257 -22.02 6.10 -12.96
N LYS A 258 -22.28 5.13 -13.84
CA LYS A 258 -22.32 5.34 -15.29
C LYS A 258 -23.74 5.17 -15.82
N GLY A 259 -24.33 6.27 -16.31
CA GLY A 259 -25.58 6.27 -17.05
C GLY A 259 -25.35 6.12 -18.56
N GLU A 260 -26.38 6.37 -19.36
CA GLU A 260 -26.27 6.26 -20.83
C GLU A 260 -25.31 7.30 -21.44
N LYS A 261 -25.32 8.53 -20.93
CA LYS A 261 -24.57 9.66 -21.51
C LYS A 261 -23.54 10.26 -20.55
N GLU A 262 -23.62 9.94 -19.27
CA GLU A 262 -22.90 10.63 -18.20
C GLU A 262 -22.24 9.64 -17.24
N ARG A 263 -21.15 10.09 -16.62
CA ARG A 263 -20.35 9.33 -15.67
C ARG A 263 -20.02 10.22 -14.48
N TYR A 264 -20.27 9.71 -13.29
CA TYR A 264 -20.05 10.41 -12.03
C TYR A 264 -19.11 9.59 -11.16
N GLU A 265 -18.01 10.20 -10.73
CA GLU A 265 -17.01 9.55 -9.87
C GLU A 265 -17.00 10.19 -8.49
N PHE A 266 -16.91 9.36 -7.47
CA PHE A 266 -16.89 9.76 -6.07
C PHE A 266 -15.68 9.14 -5.40
N VAL A 267 -14.83 9.98 -4.80
CA VAL A 267 -13.72 9.52 -3.98
C VAL A 267 -14.25 9.23 -2.59
N LEU A 268 -14.01 8.01 -2.11
CA LEU A 268 -14.40 7.56 -0.79
C LEU A 268 -13.38 8.02 0.26
N ASN A 269 -13.86 8.38 1.44
CA ASN A 269 -13.04 8.84 2.55
C ASN A 269 -12.43 7.65 3.33
N ILE A 270 -11.37 7.07 2.80
CA ILE A 270 -10.68 5.93 3.41
C ILE A 270 -9.61 6.36 4.42
N ASP A 271 -9.56 5.65 5.56
CA ASP A 271 -8.40 5.70 6.45
C ASP A 271 -7.42 4.58 6.08
N ARG A 272 -6.36 4.94 5.36
CA ARG A 272 -5.34 4.00 4.89
C ARG A 272 -4.53 3.39 6.02
N SER A 273 -4.47 4.04 7.19
CA SER A 273 -3.72 3.54 8.34
C SER A 273 -4.35 2.27 8.95
N VAL A 274 -5.64 2.03 8.70
CA VAL A 274 -6.35 0.83 9.15
C VAL A 274 -6.49 -0.24 8.06
N TRP A 275 -6.21 0.11 6.79
CA TRP A 275 -6.22 -0.82 5.65
C TRP A 275 -4.92 -1.63 5.57
N LYS A 276 -4.68 -2.44 6.61
CA LYS A 276 -3.51 -3.32 6.75
C LYS A 276 -3.80 -4.71 6.16
N GLN A 277 -3.27 -5.78 6.76
CA GLN A 277 -3.58 -7.16 6.40
C GLN A 277 -4.92 -7.60 7.02
N GLY A 278 -5.65 -8.47 6.33
CA GLY A 278 -6.87 -9.07 6.86
C GLY A 278 -8.13 -8.30 6.48
N ASP A 279 -9.19 -8.51 7.26
CA ASP A 279 -10.54 -8.00 6.95
C ASP A 279 -10.63 -6.49 7.19
N ILE A 280 -11.24 -5.79 6.24
CA ILE A 280 -11.39 -4.34 6.23
C ILE A 280 -12.87 -4.01 5.97
N THR A 281 -13.50 -3.31 6.90
CA THR A 281 -14.88 -2.83 6.74
C THR A 281 -14.86 -1.34 6.46
N HIS A 282 -15.49 -0.92 5.36
CA HIS A 282 -15.64 0.49 5.01
C HIS A 282 -17.09 0.81 4.71
N ASN A 283 -17.69 1.71 5.49
CA ASN A 283 -19.05 2.15 5.30
C ASN A 283 -19.02 3.64 4.98
N GLU A 284 -19.67 4.04 3.88
CA GLU A 284 -19.74 5.45 3.48
C GLU A 284 -21.15 5.83 3.02
N ILE A 285 -21.59 7.05 3.33
CA ILE A 285 -22.75 7.68 2.71
C ILE A 285 -22.24 8.68 1.70
N VAL A 286 -22.33 8.33 0.42
CA VAL A 286 -21.88 9.21 -0.66
C VAL A 286 -22.99 10.19 -0.99
N SER A 287 -22.74 11.48 -0.80
CA SER A 287 -23.65 12.56 -1.21
C SER A 287 -23.68 12.67 -2.73
N LEU A 288 -24.88 12.68 -3.31
CA LEU A 288 -25.07 12.72 -4.75
C LEU A 288 -25.33 14.16 -5.20
N THR A 289 -24.70 14.56 -6.31
CA THR A 289 -25.13 15.74 -7.07
C THR A 289 -26.42 15.43 -7.84
N THR A 290 -27.08 16.42 -8.44
CA THR A 290 -28.25 16.21 -9.29
C THR A 290 -27.95 15.21 -10.42
N LEU A 291 -28.48 13.99 -10.30
CA LEU A 291 -28.37 12.92 -11.30
C LEU A 291 -29.66 12.82 -12.11
N PRO A 292 -29.60 12.72 -13.46
CA PRO A 292 -30.78 12.40 -14.25
C PRO A 292 -31.40 11.06 -13.82
N LYS A 293 -32.73 10.97 -13.89
CA LYS A 293 -33.45 9.72 -13.62
C LYS A 293 -33.03 8.65 -14.62
N GLY A 294 -32.93 7.42 -14.13
CA GLY A 294 -32.61 6.27 -14.97
C GLY A 294 -31.86 5.18 -14.21
N GLU A 295 -31.48 4.14 -14.94
CA GLU A 295 -30.61 3.09 -14.42
C GLU A 295 -29.15 3.46 -14.64
N TYR A 296 -28.33 3.26 -13.60
CA TYR A 296 -26.90 3.49 -13.63
C TYR A 296 -26.16 2.20 -13.31
N ILE A 297 -25.04 1.98 -13.98
CA ILE A 297 -24.07 0.95 -13.61
C ILE A 297 -23.23 1.49 -12.45
N LEU A 298 -23.23 0.75 -11.34
CA LEU A 298 -22.35 1.02 -10.20
C LEU A 298 -21.07 0.19 -10.35
N SER A 299 -19.93 0.86 -10.29
CA SER A 299 -18.60 0.25 -10.30
C SER A 299 -17.72 0.81 -9.18
N ALA A 300 -16.71 0.05 -8.77
CA ALA A 300 -15.73 0.45 -7.76
C ALA A 300 -14.29 0.19 -8.24
N GLY A 301 -13.34 1.02 -7.83
CA GLY A 301 -11.94 0.87 -8.23
C GLY A 301 -10.99 1.59 -7.27
N ILE A 302 -9.77 1.07 -7.12
CA ILE A 302 -8.70 1.71 -6.34
C ILE A 302 -7.68 2.28 -7.33
N PHE A 303 -7.17 3.48 -7.07
CA PHE A 303 -6.25 4.19 -7.97
C PHE A 303 -5.07 4.73 -7.18
N PHE A 304 -3.86 4.60 -7.70
CA PHE A 304 -2.68 5.25 -7.12
C PHE A 304 -2.71 6.76 -7.34
N SER A 305 -1.83 7.48 -6.65
CA SER A 305 -1.75 8.95 -6.72
C SER A 305 -1.41 9.51 -8.10
N ASP A 306 -0.78 8.71 -8.97
CA ASP A 306 -0.52 9.04 -10.38
C ASP A 306 -1.76 8.84 -11.29
N GLY A 307 -2.84 8.29 -10.74
CA GLY A 307 -4.08 7.97 -11.44
C GLY A 307 -4.12 6.60 -12.09
N SER A 308 -3.05 5.80 -11.99
CA SER A 308 -3.03 4.43 -12.49
C SER A 308 -3.92 3.52 -11.63
N PRO A 309 -4.60 2.52 -12.24
CA PRO A 309 -5.51 1.66 -11.49
C PRO A 309 -4.76 0.56 -10.74
N MET A 310 -5.15 0.33 -9.49
CA MET A 310 -4.80 -0.87 -8.75
C MET A 310 -5.75 -2.00 -9.15
N GLN A 311 -5.17 -3.11 -9.61
CA GLN A 311 -5.93 -4.30 -9.93
C GLN A 311 -6.38 -4.99 -8.65
N LEU A 312 -7.68 -5.22 -8.53
CA LEU A 312 -8.30 -5.94 -7.42
C LEU A 312 -8.33 -7.45 -7.72
N ASP A 313 -8.16 -8.26 -6.68
CA ASP A 313 -8.28 -9.72 -6.72
C ASP A 313 -9.76 -10.14 -6.75
N ILE A 314 -10.45 -9.80 -7.84
CA ILE A 314 -11.84 -10.18 -8.10
C ILE A 314 -12.10 -10.50 -9.58
N GLN A 315 -13.00 -11.44 -9.82
CA GLN A 315 -13.57 -11.78 -11.11
C GLN A 315 -14.80 -10.88 -11.35
N ALA A 316 -14.59 -9.74 -12.01
CA ALA A 316 -15.64 -8.83 -12.43
C ALA A 316 -15.25 -8.13 -13.74
N GLU A 317 -16.24 -7.64 -14.48
CA GLU A 317 -16.01 -6.83 -15.69
C GLU A 317 -15.29 -5.54 -15.30
N GLU A 318 -14.06 -5.37 -15.76
CA GLU A 318 -13.20 -4.22 -15.48
C GLU A 318 -13.15 -3.28 -16.69
N ASN A 319 -13.24 -1.98 -16.44
CA ASN A 319 -13.07 -0.95 -17.46
C ASN A 319 -12.44 0.33 -16.88
N GLY A 320 -11.18 0.58 -17.22
CA GLY A 320 -10.45 1.78 -16.82
C GLY A 320 -10.20 1.85 -15.32
N GLY A 321 -9.90 0.73 -14.67
CA GLY A 321 -9.70 0.57 -13.23
C GLY A 321 -10.97 0.32 -12.42
N PHE A 322 -12.14 0.44 -13.04
CA PHE A 322 -13.42 0.27 -12.37
C PHE A 322 -14.01 -1.11 -12.65
N TYR A 323 -14.30 -1.84 -11.57
CA TYR A 323 -14.94 -3.15 -11.62
C TYR A 323 -16.45 -3.00 -11.44
N ARG A 324 -17.23 -3.54 -12.38
CA ARG A 324 -18.69 -3.50 -12.33
C ARG A 324 -19.22 -4.30 -11.14
N MET A 325 -20.01 -3.64 -10.31
CA MET A 325 -20.62 -4.23 -9.12
C MET A 325 -22.10 -4.57 -9.34
N GLY A 326 -22.83 -3.74 -10.09
CA GLY A 326 -24.23 -3.99 -10.39
C GLY A 326 -24.91 -2.75 -10.98
N THR A 327 -26.22 -2.61 -10.75
CA THR A 327 -26.98 -1.43 -11.17
C THR A 327 -27.70 -0.78 -9.99
N VAL A 328 -28.04 0.50 -10.14
CA VAL A 328 -28.83 1.29 -9.20
C VAL A 328 -29.80 2.18 -9.99
N GLU A 329 -31.04 2.30 -9.50
CA GLU A 329 -32.08 3.13 -10.10
C GLU A 329 -32.11 4.52 -9.44
N VAL A 330 -31.98 5.58 -10.22
CA VAL A 330 -32.13 6.96 -9.76
C VAL A 330 -33.56 7.43 -10.00
N CYS A 331 -34.25 7.81 -8.93
CA CYS A 331 -35.63 8.29 -8.92
C CYS A 331 -35.71 9.75 -8.42
N GLN A 332 -36.91 10.37 -8.51
CA GLN A 332 -37.10 11.76 -8.07
C GLN A 332 -37.01 11.92 -6.55
N GLU A 333 -37.60 10.97 -5.82
CA GLU A 333 -37.57 10.88 -4.37
C GLU A 333 -37.42 9.40 -3.99
N THR A 334 -36.79 9.13 -2.85
CA THR A 334 -36.78 7.80 -2.23
C THR A 334 -37.80 7.78 -1.09
N ALA A 335 -38.51 6.67 -0.94
CA ALA A 335 -39.44 6.48 0.17
C ALA A 335 -38.74 6.40 1.55
N VAL A 336 -37.41 6.32 1.56
CA VAL A 336 -36.57 6.22 2.75
C VAL A 336 -35.52 7.31 2.69
N ASP A 337 -35.29 7.96 3.83
CA ASP A 337 -34.17 8.88 4.01
C ASP A 337 -32.86 8.08 4.11
N LEU A 338 -32.11 8.07 3.03
CA LEU A 338 -30.85 7.34 2.95
C LEU A 338 -29.68 8.10 3.60
N VAL A 339 -29.85 9.39 3.92
CA VAL A 339 -28.81 10.20 4.57
C VAL A 339 -28.65 9.78 6.03
N HIS A 340 -29.76 9.46 6.69
CA HIS A 340 -29.80 9.03 8.10
C HIS A 340 -29.91 7.51 8.27
N VAL A 341 -29.59 6.76 7.22
CA VAL A 341 -29.88 5.32 7.18
C VAL A 341 -29.14 4.52 8.25
N TRP A 342 -27.97 4.99 8.68
CA TRP A 342 -27.19 4.31 9.72
C TRP A 342 -27.63 4.65 11.14
N ASP A 343 -28.43 5.72 11.32
CA ASP A 343 -28.93 6.12 12.63
C ASP A 343 -29.98 5.12 13.16
N GLY A 344 -30.67 4.42 12.25
CA GLY A 344 -31.74 3.47 12.57
C GLY A 344 -31.51 2.03 12.10
N PHE A 345 -30.46 1.74 11.32
CA PHE A 345 -30.30 0.42 10.68
C PHE A 345 -28.85 -0.10 10.65
N TYR A 346 -28.61 -1.16 11.44
CA TYR A 346 -27.36 -1.94 11.51
C TYR A 346 -27.56 -3.39 10.98
N PRO A 347 -27.60 -3.61 9.65
CA PRO A 347 -27.87 -4.90 9.00
C PRO A 347 -26.89 -6.03 9.32
N ASP A 348 -25.67 -5.70 9.75
CA ASP A 348 -24.68 -6.73 10.11
C ASP A 348 -24.84 -7.21 11.56
N GLY A 349 -25.77 -6.61 12.32
CA GLY A 349 -25.83 -6.78 13.76
C GLY A 349 -24.59 -6.20 14.42
N TYR A 350 -24.71 -5.85 15.69
CA TYR A 350 -23.55 -5.88 16.56
C TYR A 350 -22.94 -7.30 16.42
N TYR A 351 -21.65 -7.44 16.12
CA TYR A 351 -20.89 -8.57 16.66
C TYR A 351 -20.48 -8.08 18.05
N PRO A 352 -21.17 -8.44 19.15
CA PRO A 352 -20.55 -8.26 20.43
C PRO A 352 -19.34 -9.19 20.43
N LEU A 353 -18.14 -8.63 20.53
CA LEU A 353 -17.00 -9.29 21.16
C LEU A 353 -17.26 -9.40 22.69
N GLU A 354 -18.51 -9.66 23.10
CA GLU A 354 -18.84 -10.00 24.47
C GLU A 354 -18.87 -11.52 24.56
N ASP A 355 -18.00 -12.05 25.42
CA ASP A 355 -17.99 -13.46 25.77
C ASP A 355 -19.42 -13.93 26.08
N PRO A 356 -19.84 -15.10 25.57
CA PRO A 356 -21.13 -15.65 25.95
C PRO A 356 -21.16 -15.75 27.48
N LYS A 357 -22.17 -15.12 28.10
CA LYS A 357 -22.41 -15.31 29.54
C LYS A 357 -22.52 -16.79 29.81
N LEU A 358 -21.65 -17.29 30.69
CA LEU A 358 -21.69 -18.66 31.16
C LEU A 358 -23.12 -18.96 31.65
N PRO A 359 -23.69 -20.11 31.26
CA PRO A 359 -24.99 -20.51 31.79
C PRO A 359 -24.86 -20.77 33.30
N ASP A 360 -25.90 -20.36 34.03
CA ASP A 360 -26.03 -20.53 35.49
C ASP A 360 -25.85 -21.99 35.97
#